data_AF-A0A1W9LS51-F1
#
_entry.id   AF-A0A1W9LS51-F1
#
_cell.length_a   1.000
_cell.length_b   1.000
_cell.length_c   1.000
_cell.angle_alpha   90.00
_cell.angle_beta   90.00
_cell.angle_gamma   90.00
#
_symmetry.space_group_name_H-M   'P 1'
#
loop_
_entity.id
_entity.type
_entity.pdbx_description
1 polymer ?
#
loop_
_entity_poly.entity_id
_entity_poly.type
_entity_poly.pdbx_seq_one_letter_code
_entity_poly.pdbx_strand_id
1 'polypeptide(L)' 'MNKFPELNRNEFERFLERFSLSGTLRFRNNKWIGLNRERKPFTVHVKHGNTRKYSPVLVEAVAKDLKVTAEEFRKWYEAL' A
#
# COMPACT_ATOMS: atom_id res chain seq x y z
N MET A 1 7.52 18.53 -4.01
CA MET A 1 7.26 17.91 -2.69
C MET A 1 6.60 16.55 -2.93
N ASN A 2 7.21 15.46 -2.45
CA ASN A 2 6.61 14.12 -2.59
C ASN A 2 5.35 14.03 -1.72
N LYS A 3 4.22 13.67 -2.32
CA LYS A 3 2.93 13.55 -1.64
C LYS A 3 2.85 12.31 -0.75
N PHE A 4 3.72 11.33 -1.01
CA PHE A 4 3.82 10.06 -0.29
C PHE A 4 5.28 9.87 0.16
N PRO A 5 5.53 9.51 1.43
CA PRO A 5 6.86 9.19 1.93
C PRO A 5 7.30 7.79 1.48
N GLU A 6 8.58 7.49 1.66
CA GLU A 6 9.06 6.12 1.61
C GLU A 6 8.50 5.35 2.80
N LEU A 7 8.01 4.13 2.57
CA LEU A 7 7.52 3.25 3.64
C LEU A 7 8.45 2.06 3.82
N ASN A 8 8.68 1.64 5.07
CA ASN A 8 9.26 0.35 5.36
C ASN A 8 8.23 -0.78 5.14
N ARG A 9 8.68 -2.04 5.21
CA ARG A 9 7.79 -3.19 4.98
C ARG A 9 6.58 -3.24 5.91
N ASN A 10 6.75 -2.97 7.20
CA ASN A 10 5.65 -3.03 8.17
C ASN A 10 4.67 -1.88 7.96
N GLU A 11 5.17 -0.67 7.68
CA GLU A 11 4.32 0.48 7.33
C GLU A 11 3.55 0.22 6.04
N PHE A 12 4.19 -0.36 5.03
CA PHE A 12 3.56 -0.69 3.77
C PHE A 12 2.50 -1.80 3.92
N GLU A 13 2.75 -2.80 4.76
CA GLU A 13 1.76 -3.83 5.08
C GLU A 13 0.54 -3.23 5.79
N ARG A 14 0.76 -2.40 6.82
CA ARG A 14 -0.32 -1.68 7.52
C ARG A 14 -1.09 -0.75 6.60
N PHE A 15 -0.41 -0.10 5.66
CA PHE A 15 -1.03 0.74 4.63
C PHE A 15 -2.01 -0.09 3.79
N LEU A 16 -1.54 -1.24 3.28
CA LEU A 16 -2.38 -2.14 2.49
C LEU A 16 -3.56 -2.67 3.31
N GLU A 17 -3.33 -3.12 4.54
CA GLU A 17 -4.39 -3.63 5.43
C GLU A 17 -5.45 -2.57 5.73
N ARG A 18 -5.02 -1.31 5.95
CA ARG A 18 -5.90 -0.22 6.32
C ARG A 18 -6.83 0.19 5.19
N PHE A 19 -6.31 0.24 3.96
CA PHE A 19 -7.01 0.85 2.81
C PHE A 19 -7.52 -0.15 1.78
N SER A 20 -7.18 -1.43 1.93
CA SER A 20 -7.84 -2.51 1.18
C SER A 20 -9.19 -2.89 1.81
N LEU A 21 -10.01 -3.58 1.03
CA LEU A 21 -11.25 -4.16 1.53
C LEU A 21 -10.92 -5.24 2.57
N SER A 22 -11.47 -5.10 3.77
CA SER A 22 -11.16 -5.96 4.91
C SER A 22 -11.34 -7.45 4.58
N GLY A 23 -10.37 -8.28 5.00
CA GLY A 23 -10.38 -9.73 4.77
C GLY A 23 -10.00 -10.17 3.36
N THR A 24 -9.71 -9.25 2.44
CA THR A 24 -9.35 -9.58 1.05
C THR A 24 -7.85 -9.60 0.79
N LEU A 25 -7.07 -8.88 1.60
CA LEU A 25 -5.63 -8.78 1.43
C LEU A 25 -4.95 -10.13 1.72
N ARG A 26 -4.12 -10.59 0.78
CA ARG A 26 -3.34 -11.83 0.89
C ARG A 26 -1.94 -11.62 0.32
N PHE A 27 -0.95 -12.22 0.97
CA PHE A 27 0.40 -12.30 0.44
C PHE A 27 0.67 -13.70 -0.14
N ARG A 28 0.96 -13.78 -1.45
CA ARG A 28 1.35 -15.04 -2.12
C ARG A 28 2.35 -14.78 -3.23
N ASN A 29 3.33 -15.68 -3.39
CA ASN A 29 4.33 -15.64 -4.46
C ASN A 29 5.02 -14.26 -4.61
N ASN A 30 5.42 -13.66 -3.48
CA ASN A 30 6.02 -12.32 -3.42
C ASN A 30 5.12 -11.20 -3.98
N LYS A 31 3.80 -11.36 -3.85
CA LYS A 31 2.82 -10.35 -4.24
C LYS A 31 1.79 -10.18 -3.14
N TRP A 32 1.43 -8.92 -2.91
CA TRP A 32 0.19 -8.58 -2.22
C TRP A 32 -0.93 -8.54 -3.24
N ILE A 33 -2.05 -9.20 -2.92
CA ILE A 33 -3.23 -9.26 -3.77
C ILE A 33 -4.42 -8.95 -2.86
N GLY A 34 -5.32 -8.07 -3.31
CA GLY A 34 -6.51 -7.72 -2.55
C GLY A 34 -7.52 -7.00 -3.41
N LEU A 35 -8.62 -6.58 -2.79
CA LEU A 35 -9.60 -5.70 -3.40
C LEU A 35 -9.48 -4.31 -2.81
N ASN A 36 -9.62 -3.27 -3.63
CA ASN A 36 -9.75 -1.90 -3.14
C ASN A 36 -11.20 -1.65 -2.63
N ARG A 37 -11.47 -0.43 -2.16
CA ARG A 37 -12.80 -0.03 -1.67
C ARG A 37 -13.93 -0.10 -2.70
N GLU A 38 -13.60 -0.06 -3.99
CA GLU A 38 -14.56 -0.27 -5.09
C GLU A 38 -14.73 -1.75 -5.47
N ARG A 39 -14.17 -2.68 -4.69
CA ARG A 39 -14.12 -4.13 -4.98
C ARG A 39 -13.36 -4.49 -6.27
N LYS A 40 -12.48 -3.59 -6.75
CA LYS A 40 -11.60 -3.86 -7.89
C LYS A 40 -10.32 -4.55 -7.40
N PRO A 41 -9.83 -5.57 -8.10
CA PRO A 41 -8.60 -6.25 -7.73
C PRO A 41 -7.39 -5.33 -7.95
N PHE A 42 -6.44 -5.37 -7.01
CA PHE A 42 -5.12 -4.78 -7.16
C PHE A 42 -4.04 -5.83 -6.85
N THR A 43 -2.84 -5.60 -7.36
CA THR A 43 -1.69 -6.46 -7.09
C THR A 43 -0.44 -5.60 -6.92
N VAL A 44 0.31 -5.86 -5.84
CA VAL A 44 1.60 -5.21 -5.61
C VAL A 44 2.69 -6.27 -5.59
N HIS A 45 3.62 -6.17 -6.54
CA HIS A 45 4.78 -7.05 -6.59
C HIS A 45 5.84 -6.58 -5.60
N VAL A 46 6.26 -7.49 -4.73
CA VAL A 46 7.41 -7.32 -3.86
C VAL A 46 8.59 -7.98 -4.56
N LYS A 47 9.68 -7.24 -4.78
CA LYS A 47 10.89 -7.80 -5.40
C LYS A 47 11.43 -8.94 -4.54
N HIS A 48 11.87 -10.02 -5.19
CA HIS A 48 12.57 -11.14 -4.52
C HIS A 48 13.77 -10.60 -3.72
N GLY A 49 13.82 -10.95 -2.43
CA GLY A 49 14.92 -10.57 -1.53
C GLY A 49 14.48 -9.72 -0.33
N ASN A 50 15.45 -9.06 0.30
CA ASN A 50 15.27 -8.28 1.52
C ASN A 50 14.73 -6.86 1.19
N THR A 51 13.58 -6.77 0.52
CA THR A 51 12.94 -5.48 0.23
C THR A 51 12.53 -4.84 1.56
N ARG A 52 13.36 -3.91 2.04
CA ARG A 52 13.19 -3.21 3.32
C ARG A 52 12.33 -1.96 3.21
N LYS A 53 12.27 -1.37 2.02
CA LYS A 53 11.71 -0.04 1.75
C LYS A 53 10.95 -0.01 0.42
N TYR A 54 9.87 0.75 0.38
CA TYR A 54 8.98 0.97 -0.75
C TYR A 54 9.07 2.44 -1.13
N SER A 55 9.50 2.70 -2.36
CA SER A 55 9.76 4.07 -2.82
C SER A 55 8.48 4.92 -2.84
N PRO A 56 8.58 6.24 -2.64
CA PRO A 56 7.46 7.18 -2.76
C PRO A 56 6.59 6.98 -4.01
N VAL A 57 7.23 6.68 -5.15
CA VAL A 57 6.56 6.46 -6.44
C VAL A 57 5.68 5.22 -6.41
N LEU A 58 6.17 4.13 -5.80
CA LEU A 58 5.39 2.90 -5.64
C LEU A 58 4.24 3.10 -4.65
N VAL A 59 4.50 3.78 -3.53
CA VAL A 59 3.46 4.10 -2.54
C VAL A 59 2.35 4.94 -3.19
N GLU A 60 2.71 5.96 -3.99
CA GLU A 60 1.75 6.77 -4.72
C GLU A 60 0.93 5.94 -5.75
N ALA A 61 1.57 5.05 -6.50
CA ALA A 61 0.88 4.20 -7.46
C ALA A 61 -0.15 3.31 -6.76
N VAL A 62 0.24 2.68 -5.64
CA VAL A 62 -0.66 1.83 -4.86
C VAL A 62 -1.77 2.63 -4.20
N ALA A 63 -1.49 3.84 -3.70
CA ALA A 63 -2.53 4.73 -3.19
C ALA A 63 -3.58 5.07 -4.27
N LYS A 64 -3.17 5.29 -5.51
CA LYS A 64 -4.11 5.50 -6.64
C LYS A 64 -4.97 4.27 -6.91
N ASP A 65 -4.39 3.07 -6.88
CA ASP A 65 -5.13 1.79 -7.02
C ASP A 65 -6.13 1.57 -5.89
N LEU A 66 -5.74 1.91 -4.66
CA LEU A 66 -6.59 1.84 -3.47
C LEU A 66 -7.59 3.00 -3.36
N LYS A 67 -7.51 3.98 -4.28
CA LYS A 67 -8.28 5.24 -4.29
C LYS A 67 -8.03 6.14 -3.07
N VAL A 68 -6.90 5.98 -2.39
CA VAL A 68 -6.51 6.80 -1.24
C VAL A 68 -6.01 8.14 -1.73
N THR A 69 -6.54 9.23 -1.19
CA THR A 69 -6.05 10.58 -1.49
C THR A 69 -4.77 10.87 -0.70
N ALA A 70 -3.96 11.83 -1.15
CA ALA A 70 -2.76 12.22 -0.42
C ALA A 70 -3.07 12.73 1.01
N GLU A 71 -4.22 13.41 1.19
CA GLU A 71 -4.64 13.88 2.51
C GLU A 71 -5.07 12.73 3.43
N GLU A 72 -5.84 11.77 2.91
CA GLU A 72 -6.29 10.59 3.65
C GLU A 72 -5.09 9.72 4.06
N PHE A 73 -4.15 9.52 3.14
CA PHE A 73 -2.89 8.86 3.43
C PHE A 73 -2.11 9.59 4.53
N ARG A 74 -1.97 10.92 4.41
CA ARG A 74 -1.19 11.71 5.36
C ARG A 74 -1.78 11.65 6.77
N LYS A 75 -3.11 11.78 6.89
CA LYS A 75 -3.82 11.66 8.16
C LYS A 75 -3.59 10.29 8.82
N TRP A 76 -3.55 9.22 8.03
CA TRP A 76 -3.23 7.90 8.55
C TRP A 76 -1.75 7.78 8.94
N TYR A 77 -0.83 8.28 8.11
CA TYR A 77 0.61 8.15 8.33
C TYR A 77 1.09 8.95 9.54
N GLU A 78 0.53 10.15 9.78
CA GLU A 78 0.82 10.96 10.97
C GLU A 78 0.22 10.37 12.26
N ALA A 79 -0.64 9.34 12.17
CA ALA A 79 -1.27 8.66 13.29
C ALA A 79 -0.71 7.24 13.58
N LEU A 80 0.31 6.80 12.84
CA LEU A 80 1.02 5.52 13.02
C LEU A 80 1.90 5.50 14.27
#